data_AF-A0A2K8KGW7-F1
#
_entry.id   AF-A0A2K8KGW7-F1
#
_cell.length_a   1.000
_cell.length_b   1.000
_cell.length_c   1.000
_cell.angle_alpha   90.00
_cell.angle_beta   90.00
_cell.angle_gamma   90.00
#
_symmetry.space_group_name_H-M   'P 1'
#
loop_
_entity.id
_entity.type
_entity.pdbx_description
1 polymer ?
#
loop_
_entity_poly.entity_id
_entity_poly.type
_entity_poly.pdbx_seq_one_letter_code
_entity_poly.pdbx_strand_id
1 'polypeptide(L)'
;MIYNKLSQKWKLGLGIGLISFGGAFSLTAGLMAIPGMGLESLKFINSVEKQIDVILPKDKYVLDGKSMAYDIVVENSLKASFAADALSTLDFKSDDKDGTLKSQYEAFADQWWDKYWKEKTDKKEDTDLNAIGKNMIEFDKAVADKFHSYGYVHTGWGWLFSKGSLSDTFSSDFQAFAGAQQSIWDQADYEATLSWQPTGLSKFKVTGANGGNIVNNKVWLLNQQIDGLKLLVSLGNLDLGGILGKSASPRLDLNLGVLKNKDLTEKDIAAKITVADLYHPDFTTAIGTQRAAIVMMFMSIVILPASVGLGVLAIIEFKKGA
;
A
#
# COMPACT_ATOMS: atom_id res chain seq x y z
N MET A 1 27.64 -30.04 40.92
CA MET A 1 27.97 -31.45 41.24
C MET A 1 27.80 -32.44 40.08
N ILE A 2 26.93 -32.17 39.10
CA ILE A 2 26.66 -33.09 37.96
C ILE A 2 27.72 -32.97 36.84
N TYR A 3 28.22 -31.77 36.57
CA TYR A 3 29.15 -31.48 35.46
C TYR A 3 30.55 -32.14 35.61
N ASN A 4 31.08 -32.22 36.83
CA ASN A 4 32.35 -32.91 37.11
C ASN A 4 32.26 -34.44 36.97
N LYS A 5 31.05 -35.00 36.83
CA LYS A 5 30.81 -36.44 36.62
C LYS A 5 30.63 -36.81 35.14
N LEU A 6 30.66 -35.84 34.22
CA LEU A 6 30.51 -36.09 32.78
C LEU A 6 31.80 -36.61 32.15
N SER A 7 31.68 -37.56 31.23
CA SER A 7 32.83 -38.05 30.45
C SER A 7 33.43 -36.94 29.57
N GLN A 8 34.70 -37.06 29.21
CA GLN A 8 35.38 -36.09 28.35
C GLN A 8 34.69 -35.86 26.99
N LYS A 9 34.19 -36.93 26.36
CA LYS A 9 33.42 -36.82 25.10
C LYS A 9 32.12 -36.03 25.26
N TRP A 10 31.47 -36.17 26.43
CA TRP A 10 30.26 -35.42 26.77
C TRP A 10 30.56 -33.93 27.03
N LYS A 11 31.71 -33.59 27.64
CA LYS A 11 32.14 -32.20 27.82
C LYS A 11 32.41 -31.50 26.48
N LEU A 12 33.10 -32.18 25.56
CA LEU A 12 33.32 -31.68 24.20
C LEU A 12 32.00 -31.51 23.43
N GLY A 13 31.12 -32.52 23.49
CA GLY A 13 29.80 -32.48 22.84
C GLY A 13 28.91 -31.35 23.38
N LEU A 14 28.90 -31.13 24.70
CA LEU A 14 28.22 -29.99 25.31
C LEU A 14 28.81 -28.65 24.87
N GLY A 15 30.14 -28.55 24.80
CA GLY A 15 30.81 -27.33 24.37
C GLY A 15 30.45 -26.92 22.95
N ILE A 16 30.55 -27.86 22.00
CA ILE A 16 30.14 -27.66 20.60
C ILE A 16 28.63 -27.39 20.52
N GLY A 17 27.81 -28.18 21.23
CA GLY A 17 26.37 -28.03 21.24
C GLY A 17 25.90 -26.66 21.72
N LEU A 18 26.49 -26.13 22.79
CA LEU A 18 26.18 -24.78 23.30
C LEU A 18 26.54 -23.70 22.28
N ILE A 19 27.73 -23.75 21.69
CA ILE A 19 28.16 -22.78 20.68
C ILE A 19 27.25 -22.83 19.45
N SER A 20 26.96 -24.02 18.93
CA SER A 20 26.07 -24.22 17.79
C SER A 20 24.65 -23.75 18.08
N PHE A 21 24.12 -24.04 19.27
CA PHE A 21 22.81 -23.56 19.71
C PHE A 21 22.76 -22.03 19.78
N GLY A 22 23.73 -21.40 20.45
CA GLY A 22 23.79 -19.94 20.57
C GLY A 22 23.88 -19.25 19.21
N GLY A 23 24.69 -19.80 18.30
CA GLY A 23 24.80 -19.31 16.92
C GLY A 23 23.51 -19.47 16.12
N ALA A 24 22.91 -20.66 16.12
CA ALA A 24 21.66 -20.94 15.41
C ALA A 24 20.49 -20.12 15.96
N PHE A 25 20.38 -20.00 17.29
CA PHE A 25 19.37 -19.17 17.96
C PHE A 25 19.48 -17.71 17.51
N SER A 26 20.68 -17.14 17.56
CA SER A 26 20.91 -15.74 17.21
C SER A 26 20.66 -15.46 15.73
N LEU A 27 21.07 -16.38 14.85
CA LEU A 27 20.79 -16.29 13.42
C LEU A 27 19.28 -16.36 13.14
N THR A 28 18.57 -17.28 13.78
CA THR A 28 17.12 -17.46 13.57
C THR A 28 16.34 -16.27 14.11
N ALA A 29 16.67 -15.81 15.33
CA ALA A 29 16.12 -14.58 15.92
C ALA A 29 16.37 -13.37 14.99
N GLY A 30 17.58 -13.34 14.42
CA GLY A 30 17.95 -12.51 13.30
C GLY A 30 16.91 -12.52 12.18
N LEU A 31 16.90 -13.61 11.44
CA LEU A 31 16.11 -13.75 10.22
C LEU A 31 14.61 -13.56 10.44
N MET A 32 14.07 -13.92 11.59
CA MET A 32 12.64 -13.74 11.89
C MET A 32 12.23 -12.29 12.14
N ALA A 33 13.16 -11.38 12.42
CA ALA A 33 12.85 -9.96 12.61
C ALA A 33 12.74 -9.19 11.28
N ILE A 34 13.10 -9.84 10.16
CA ILE A 34 13.05 -9.27 8.81
C ILE A 34 11.63 -9.27 8.22
N PRO A 35 10.84 -10.37 8.28
CA PRO A 35 9.43 -10.37 7.89
C PRO A 35 8.62 -9.64 8.95
N GLY A 36 7.84 -8.65 8.52
CA GLY A 36 6.94 -7.88 9.36
C GLY A 36 5.77 -7.36 8.55
N MET A 37 5.01 -6.41 9.10
CA MET A 37 3.88 -5.82 8.38
C MET A 37 4.26 -5.26 7.00
N GLY A 38 5.45 -4.68 6.84
CA GLY A 38 5.92 -4.22 5.54
C GLY A 38 5.86 -5.30 4.45
N LEU A 39 6.07 -6.59 4.78
CA LEU A 39 5.97 -7.67 3.81
C LEU A 39 4.51 -7.93 3.41
N GLU A 40 3.59 -7.91 4.38
CA GLU A 40 2.16 -8.06 4.14
C GLU A 40 1.61 -6.88 3.32
N SER A 41 2.03 -5.66 3.63
CA SER A 41 1.72 -4.46 2.86
C SER A 41 2.27 -4.56 1.43
N LEU A 42 3.49 -5.04 1.23
CA LEU A 42 4.05 -5.23 -0.11
C LEU A 42 3.28 -6.28 -0.92
N LYS A 43 2.87 -7.40 -0.31
CA LYS A 43 2.01 -8.39 -0.98
C LYS A 43 0.68 -7.79 -1.39
N PHE A 44 0.07 -6.99 -0.50
CA PHE A 44 -1.16 -6.28 -0.80
C PHE A 44 -0.99 -5.28 -1.94
N ILE A 45 0.00 -4.39 -1.85
CA ILE A 45 0.34 -3.42 -2.87
C ILE A 45 0.57 -4.11 -4.22
N ASN A 46 1.34 -5.20 -4.25
CA ASN A 46 1.58 -5.97 -5.47
C ASN A 46 0.30 -6.59 -6.05
N SER A 47 -0.67 -6.96 -5.20
CA SER A 47 -1.97 -7.45 -5.66
C SER A 47 -2.82 -6.33 -6.27
N VAL A 48 -2.82 -5.15 -5.66
CA VAL A 48 -3.49 -3.95 -6.21
C VAL A 48 -2.84 -3.54 -7.52
N GLU A 49 -1.51 -3.54 -7.57
CA GLU A 49 -0.74 -3.20 -8.77
C GLU A 49 -1.08 -4.12 -9.95
N LYS A 50 -1.25 -5.42 -9.71
CA LYS A 50 -1.71 -6.38 -10.72
C LYS A 50 -3.13 -6.08 -11.19
N GLN A 51 -4.04 -5.71 -10.28
CA GLN A 51 -5.40 -5.33 -10.67
C GLN A 51 -5.42 -4.04 -11.50
N ILE A 52 -4.54 -3.07 -11.20
CA ILE A 52 -4.38 -1.87 -12.03
C ILE A 52 -3.97 -2.24 -13.45
N ASP A 53 -3.05 -3.19 -13.65
CA ASP A 53 -2.66 -3.63 -15.00
C ASP A 53 -3.78 -4.34 -15.75
N VAL A 54 -4.72 -4.97 -15.05
CA VAL A 54 -5.91 -5.59 -15.64
C VAL A 54 -6.96 -4.53 -15.99
N ILE A 55 -7.23 -3.60 -15.07
CA ILE A 55 -8.27 -2.57 -15.21
C ILE A 55 -7.85 -1.49 -16.21
N LEU A 56 -6.59 -1.05 -16.11
CA LEU A 56 -5.98 -0.02 -16.94
C LEU A 56 -4.73 -0.60 -17.63
N PRO A 57 -4.87 -1.46 -18.66
CA PRO A 57 -3.70 -1.97 -19.37
C PRO A 57 -2.92 -0.82 -20.01
N LYS A 58 -1.60 -0.93 -19.93
CA LYS A 58 -0.67 0.04 -20.50
C LYS A 58 -1.00 0.34 -21.97
N ASP A 59 -0.93 1.62 -22.34
CA ASP A 59 -1.18 2.15 -23.69
C ASP A 59 -2.61 1.95 -24.22
N LYS A 60 -3.52 1.30 -23.47
CA LYS A 60 -4.91 1.07 -23.90
C LYS A 60 -5.78 2.31 -23.70
N TYR A 61 -5.69 2.93 -22.54
CA TYR A 61 -6.49 4.09 -22.15
C TYR A 61 -5.61 5.32 -22.01
N VAL A 62 -5.39 6.00 -23.12
CA VAL A 62 -4.56 7.20 -23.18
C VAL A 62 -5.47 8.41 -23.37
N LEU A 63 -5.38 9.40 -22.48
CA LEU A 63 -6.02 10.69 -22.65
C LEU A 63 -5.33 11.47 -23.77
N ASP A 64 -6.13 12.01 -24.68
CA ASP A 64 -5.69 12.87 -25.78
C ASP A 64 -5.54 14.30 -25.27
N GLY A 65 -4.29 14.78 -25.19
CA GLY A 65 -3.98 16.13 -24.74
C GLY A 65 -4.60 17.23 -25.60
N LYS A 66 -4.99 16.92 -26.84
CA LYS A 66 -5.65 17.87 -27.74
C LYS A 66 -7.16 17.94 -27.51
N SER A 67 -7.72 17.08 -26.68
CA SER A 67 -9.15 17.08 -26.38
C SER A 67 -9.55 18.33 -25.61
N MET A 68 -10.70 18.91 -25.97
CA MET A 68 -11.28 20.04 -25.23
C MET A 68 -11.71 19.66 -23.81
N ALA A 69 -11.97 18.38 -23.55
CA ALA A 69 -12.35 17.87 -22.24
C ALA A 69 -11.12 17.48 -21.38
N TYR A 70 -9.91 17.58 -21.92
CA TYR A 70 -8.68 17.11 -21.25
C TYR A 70 -8.50 17.73 -19.86
N ASP A 71 -8.50 19.07 -19.78
CA ASP A 71 -8.27 19.79 -18.52
C ASP A 71 -9.33 19.45 -17.46
N ILE A 72 -10.58 19.24 -17.90
CA ILE A 72 -11.70 18.88 -17.01
C ILE A 72 -11.47 17.49 -16.41
N VAL A 73 -11.11 16.50 -17.23
CA VAL A 73 -10.87 15.12 -16.77
C VAL A 73 -9.63 15.06 -15.88
N VAL A 74 -8.58 15.78 -16.25
CA VAL A 74 -7.35 15.83 -15.45
C VAL A 74 -7.60 16.42 -14.07
N GLU A 75 -8.21 17.60 -13.97
CA GLU A 75 -8.42 18.26 -12.67
C GLU A 75 -9.52 17.60 -11.83
N ASN A 76 -10.67 17.27 -12.44
CA ASN A 76 -11.84 16.81 -11.69
C ASN A 76 -11.84 15.31 -11.41
N SER A 77 -11.12 14.51 -12.22
CA SER A 77 -11.07 13.06 -12.05
C SER A 77 -9.68 12.60 -11.61
N LEU A 78 -8.62 12.86 -12.38
CA LEU A 78 -7.29 12.29 -12.10
C LEU A 78 -6.63 12.89 -10.87
N LYS A 79 -6.50 14.21 -10.79
CA LYS A 79 -5.90 14.87 -9.63
C LYS A 79 -6.74 14.64 -8.37
N ALA A 80 -8.07 14.76 -8.52
CA ALA A 80 -8.99 14.56 -7.42
C ALA A 80 -8.96 13.14 -6.86
N SER A 81 -8.60 12.12 -7.66
CA SER A 81 -8.49 10.74 -7.17
C SER A 81 -7.35 10.54 -6.17
N PHE A 82 -6.24 11.29 -6.27
CA PHE A 82 -5.17 11.21 -5.26
C PHE A 82 -5.67 11.67 -3.88
N ALA A 83 -6.39 12.80 -3.84
CA ALA A 83 -6.97 13.28 -2.59
C ALA A 83 -8.05 12.32 -2.08
N ALA A 84 -8.92 11.82 -2.96
CA ALA A 84 -9.97 10.88 -2.57
C ALA A 84 -9.41 9.57 -2.03
N ASP A 85 -8.36 9.03 -2.63
CA ASP A 85 -7.67 7.83 -2.17
C ASP A 85 -7.15 8.01 -0.74
N ALA A 86 -6.35 9.04 -0.51
CA ALA A 86 -5.80 9.33 0.81
C ALA A 86 -6.90 9.63 1.85
N LEU A 87 -7.92 10.41 1.49
CA LEU A 87 -9.00 10.75 2.42
C LEU A 87 -9.89 9.54 2.75
N SER A 88 -10.03 8.59 1.83
CA SER A 88 -10.86 7.41 2.06
C SER A 88 -10.29 6.46 3.12
N THR A 89 -9.01 6.60 3.48
CA THR A 89 -8.38 5.85 4.59
C THR A 89 -8.45 6.56 5.94
N LEU A 90 -8.87 7.83 5.98
CA LEU A 90 -8.98 8.64 7.19
C LEU A 90 -10.30 8.34 7.94
N ASP A 91 -10.25 8.14 9.25
CA ASP A 91 -11.47 8.18 10.07
C ASP A 91 -11.78 9.63 10.44
N PHE A 92 -12.77 10.21 9.76
CA PHE A 92 -13.16 11.61 9.96
C PHE A 92 -13.74 11.88 11.36
N LYS A 93 -14.23 10.85 12.07
CA LYS A 93 -14.85 11.02 13.39
C LYS A 93 -13.84 10.87 14.51
N SER A 94 -12.91 9.91 14.40
CA SER A 94 -11.90 9.69 15.44
C SER A 94 -10.67 10.56 15.24
N ASP A 95 -10.18 10.66 13.99
CA ASP A 95 -8.83 11.14 13.70
C ASP A 95 -8.84 12.63 13.36
N ASP A 96 -9.87 13.14 12.67
CA ASP A 96 -9.89 14.51 12.15
C ASP A 96 -11.06 15.38 12.66
N LYS A 97 -11.17 15.52 13.98
CA LYS A 97 -12.24 16.30 14.63
C LYS A 97 -12.23 17.79 14.23
N ASP A 98 -11.06 18.30 13.86
CA ASP A 98 -10.76 19.71 13.63
C ASP A 98 -10.67 20.06 12.13
N GLY A 99 -10.65 19.06 11.24
CA GLY A 99 -10.38 19.24 9.81
C GLY A 99 -8.90 19.41 9.43
N THR A 100 -7.99 19.31 10.40
CA THR A 100 -6.56 19.56 10.19
C THR A 100 -5.88 18.43 9.41
N LEU A 101 -6.20 17.17 9.72
CA LEU A 101 -5.62 16.00 9.05
C LEU A 101 -6.12 15.90 7.61
N LYS A 102 -7.41 16.12 7.36
CA LYS A 102 -7.94 16.23 6.00
C LYS A 102 -7.19 17.27 5.19
N SER A 103 -6.98 18.46 5.75
CA SER A 103 -6.26 19.54 5.06
C SER A 103 -4.81 19.14 4.73
N GLN A 104 -4.15 18.39 5.61
CA GLN A 104 -2.80 17.88 5.37
C GLN A 104 -2.77 16.81 4.27
N TYR A 105 -3.77 15.94 4.23
CA TYR A 105 -3.91 14.91 3.19
C TYR A 105 -4.18 15.53 1.82
N GLU A 106 -5.12 16.48 1.74
CA GLU A 106 -5.42 17.23 0.52
C GLU A 106 -4.17 17.99 0.03
N ALA A 107 -3.49 18.72 0.92
CA ALA A 107 -2.26 19.44 0.57
C ALA A 107 -1.13 18.49 0.12
N PHE A 108 -1.02 17.31 0.71
CA PHE A 108 -0.03 16.32 0.30
C PHE A 108 -0.34 15.73 -1.08
N ALA A 109 -1.61 15.45 -1.37
CA ALA A 109 -2.05 15.02 -2.70
C ALA A 109 -1.76 16.09 -3.76
N ASP A 110 -2.04 17.37 -3.46
CA ASP A 110 -1.74 18.48 -4.37
C ASP A 110 -0.23 18.63 -4.62
N GLN A 111 0.60 18.54 -3.56
CA GLN A 111 2.06 18.57 -3.70
C GLN A 111 2.60 17.40 -4.53
N TRP A 112 2.03 16.21 -4.35
CA TRP A 112 2.41 15.04 -5.11
C TRP A 112 2.07 15.21 -6.59
N TRP A 113 0.84 15.65 -6.89
CA TRP A 113 0.40 15.94 -8.24
C TRP A 113 1.29 16.99 -8.92
N ASP A 114 1.57 18.09 -8.22
CA ASP A 114 2.42 19.17 -8.71
C ASP A 114 3.84 18.70 -9.04
N LYS A 115 4.37 17.74 -8.26
CA LYS A 115 5.69 17.18 -8.48
C LYS A 115 5.76 16.23 -9.68
N TYR A 116 4.75 15.40 -9.91
CA TYR A 116 4.86 14.28 -10.86
C TYR A 116 4.05 14.46 -12.16
N TRP A 117 2.98 15.24 -12.14
CA TRP A 117 2.01 15.28 -13.24
C TRP A 117 1.75 16.67 -13.79
N LYS A 118 1.76 17.71 -12.95
CA LYS A 118 1.41 19.09 -13.36
C LYS A 118 2.13 19.56 -14.61
N GLU A 119 3.46 19.38 -14.69
CA GLU A 119 4.21 19.81 -15.88
C GLU A 119 3.71 19.15 -17.18
N LYS A 120 3.46 17.85 -17.15
CA LYS A 120 2.99 17.09 -18.33
C LYS A 120 1.57 17.48 -18.69
N THR A 121 0.71 17.67 -17.69
CA THR A 121 -0.70 18.01 -17.91
C THR A 121 -0.88 19.46 -18.35
N ASP A 122 -0.08 20.40 -17.84
CA ASP A 122 -0.07 21.80 -18.26
C ASP A 122 0.38 21.95 -19.72
N LYS A 123 1.32 21.10 -20.15
CA LYS A 123 1.74 20.99 -21.56
C LYS A 123 0.76 20.21 -22.45
N LYS A 124 -0.31 19.66 -21.86
CA LYS A 124 -1.29 18.82 -22.54
C LYS A 124 -0.65 17.66 -23.30
N GLU A 125 0.27 16.98 -22.65
CA GLU A 125 0.85 15.74 -23.18
C GLU A 125 -0.16 14.60 -23.05
N ASP A 126 -0.13 13.67 -24.01
CA ASP A 126 -0.96 12.47 -23.94
C ASP A 126 -0.64 11.69 -22.66
N THR A 127 -1.69 11.33 -21.91
CA THR A 127 -1.54 10.77 -20.57
C THR A 127 -2.11 9.36 -20.50
N ASP A 128 -1.24 8.36 -20.32
CA ASP A 128 -1.66 6.97 -20.09
C ASP A 128 -2.22 6.80 -18.67
N LEU A 129 -3.46 6.33 -18.57
CA LEU A 129 -4.12 6.06 -17.31
C LEU A 129 -3.44 4.94 -16.50
N ASN A 130 -2.76 3.99 -17.16
CA ASN A 130 -1.93 2.99 -16.45
C ASN A 130 -0.82 3.68 -15.64
N ALA A 131 -0.14 4.66 -16.24
CA ALA A 131 0.95 5.37 -15.58
C ALA A 131 0.44 6.19 -14.37
N ILE A 132 -0.76 6.78 -14.47
CA ILE A 132 -1.43 7.43 -13.34
C ILE A 132 -1.72 6.40 -12.23
N GLY A 133 -2.31 5.25 -12.58
CA GLY A 133 -2.59 4.18 -11.62
C GLY A 133 -1.35 3.68 -10.88
N LYS A 134 -0.25 3.45 -11.60
CA LYS A 134 1.04 3.08 -10.99
C LYS A 134 1.60 4.17 -10.08
N ASN A 135 1.45 5.45 -10.45
CA ASN A 135 1.88 6.54 -9.60
C ASN A 135 1.02 6.68 -8.33
N MET A 136 -0.26 6.30 -8.39
CA MET A 136 -1.14 6.27 -7.22
C MET A 136 -0.68 5.24 -6.19
N ILE A 137 -0.12 4.10 -6.63
CA ILE A 137 0.52 3.12 -5.74
C ILE A 137 1.75 3.71 -5.02
N GLU A 138 2.56 4.49 -5.73
CA GLU A 138 3.70 5.17 -5.11
C GLU A 138 3.26 6.29 -4.15
N PHE A 139 2.16 6.95 -4.48
CA PHE A 139 1.53 7.93 -3.58
C PHE A 139 1.02 7.27 -2.30
N ASP A 140 0.33 6.13 -2.38
CA ASP A 140 -0.11 5.35 -1.22
C ASP A 140 1.03 5.01 -0.26
N LYS A 141 2.15 4.54 -0.81
CA LYS A 141 3.36 4.25 -0.02
C LYS A 141 3.84 5.51 0.70
N ALA A 142 3.84 6.65 0.02
CA ALA A 142 4.28 7.92 0.58
C ALA A 142 3.30 8.49 1.63
N VAL A 143 1.99 8.30 1.46
CA VAL A 143 0.97 8.64 2.46
C VAL A 143 1.19 7.80 3.71
N ALA A 144 1.34 6.48 3.57
CA ALA A 144 1.55 5.59 4.70
C ALA A 144 2.87 5.87 5.45
N ASP A 145 3.95 6.20 4.73
CA ASP A 145 5.22 6.60 5.35
C ASP A 145 5.11 7.92 6.13
N LYS A 146 4.34 8.88 5.59
CA LYS A 146 4.21 10.22 6.20
C LYS A 146 3.21 10.27 7.36
N PHE A 147 2.09 9.56 7.26
CA PHE A 147 0.94 9.74 8.15
C PHE A 147 0.61 8.53 9.03
N HIS A 148 1.13 7.34 8.72
CA HIS A 148 0.86 6.14 9.53
C HIS A 148 2.11 5.72 10.31
N SER A 149 2.91 4.80 9.77
CA SER A 149 4.10 4.30 10.44
C SER A 149 5.11 3.80 9.43
N TYR A 150 6.39 4.06 9.72
CA TYR A 150 7.52 3.62 8.92
C TYR A 150 7.51 2.10 8.70
N GLY A 151 7.15 1.32 9.73
CA GLY A 151 7.09 -0.15 9.68
C GLY A 151 5.95 -0.72 8.81
N TYR A 152 5.03 0.13 8.33
CA TYR A 152 3.92 -0.27 7.47
C TYR A 152 4.36 -0.49 6.02
N VAL A 153 5.37 0.25 5.52
CA VAL A 153 5.84 0.16 4.12
C VAL A 153 7.29 -0.27 3.97
N HIS A 154 8.04 -0.39 5.07
CA HIS A 154 9.44 -0.81 5.05
C HIS A 154 9.63 -2.23 5.58
N THR A 155 10.55 -2.97 4.95
CA THR A 155 10.98 -4.31 5.38
C THR A 155 12.47 -4.30 5.75
N GLY A 156 12.97 -5.39 6.36
CA GLY A 156 14.39 -5.53 6.67
C GLY A 156 14.79 -5.14 8.09
N TRP A 157 16.07 -4.87 8.31
CA TRP A 157 16.59 -4.47 9.63
C TRP A 157 16.54 -2.96 9.87
N GLY A 158 16.62 -2.17 8.81
CA GLY A 158 16.75 -0.71 8.91
C GLY A 158 15.56 -0.05 9.61
N TRP A 159 14.36 -0.59 9.45
CA TRP A 159 13.15 -0.06 10.08
C TRP A 159 13.14 -0.29 11.60
N LEU A 160 13.74 -1.37 12.11
CA LEU A 160 13.81 -1.64 13.56
C LEU A 160 14.56 -0.55 14.33
N PHE A 161 15.54 0.07 13.67
CA PHE A 161 16.40 1.07 14.26
C PHE A 161 16.01 2.50 13.87
N SER A 162 14.93 2.68 13.11
CA SER A 162 14.39 4.02 12.87
C SER A 162 13.66 4.53 14.12
N LYS A 163 13.70 5.85 14.30
CA LYS A 163 13.20 6.53 15.49
C LYS A 163 11.69 6.27 15.65
N GLY A 164 11.28 5.76 16.82
CA GLY A 164 9.87 5.49 17.15
C GLY A 164 9.38 4.10 16.73
N SER A 165 10.04 3.41 15.79
CA SER A 165 9.54 2.14 15.25
C SER A 165 9.37 1.02 16.28
N LEU A 166 10.28 0.91 17.26
CA LEU A 166 10.14 -0.07 18.34
C LEU A 166 9.00 0.28 19.30
N SER A 167 8.85 1.56 19.69
CA SER A 167 7.73 1.95 20.55
C SER A 167 6.39 1.75 19.85
N ASP A 168 6.31 2.08 18.56
CA ASP A 168 5.10 1.94 17.76
C ASP A 168 4.74 0.46 17.60
N THR A 169 5.71 -0.38 17.23
CA THR A 169 5.50 -1.83 17.05
C THR A 169 4.92 -2.49 18.28
N PHE A 170 5.30 -2.06 19.49
CA PHE A 170 4.81 -2.62 20.75
C PHE A 170 3.61 -1.86 21.35
N SER A 171 3.15 -0.79 20.70
CA SER A 171 2.00 -0.01 21.18
C SER A 171 0.67 -0.75 20.96
N SER A 172 -0.32 -0.46 21.81
CA SER A 172 -1.70 -0.91 21.64
C SER A 172 -2.34 -0.28 20.40
N ASP A 173 -2.01 0.98 20.14
CA ASP A 173 -2.66 1.80 19.12
C ASP A 173 -2.28 1.29 17.73
N PHE A 174 -1.01 0.93 17.53
CA PHE A 174 -0.57 0.30 16.29
C PHE A 174 -1.19 -1.08 16.05
N GLN A 175 -1.42 -1.85 17.12
CA GLN A 175 -2.10 -3.14 17.03
C GLN A 175 -3.60 -2.96 16.69
N ALA A 176 -4.25 -1.97 17.29
CA ALA A 176 -5.64 -1.64 16.99
C ALA A 176 -5.77 -1.14 15.54
N PHE A 177 -4.87 -0.26 15.10
CA PHE A 177 -4.76 0.20 13.72
C PHE A 177 -4.58 -0.96 12.75
N ALA A 178 -3.61 -1.84 12.98
CA ALA A 178 -3.37 -3.02 12.15
C ALA A 178 -4.59 -3.96 12.08
N GLY A 179 -5.25 -4.18 13.23
CA GLY A 179 -6.49 -4.95 13.31
C GLY A 179 -7.63 -4.34 12.50
N ALA A 180 -7.79 -3.02 12.55
CA ALA A 180 -8.77 -2.31 11.74
C ALA A 180 -8.44 -2.40 10.24
N GLN A 181 -7.18 -2.24 9.85
CA GLN A 181 -6.75 -2.26 8.45
C GLN A 181 -6.91 -3.64 7.80
N GLN A 182 -6.64 -4.74 8.52
CA GLN A 182 -6.79 -6.09 7.98
C GLN A 182 -8.24 -6.61 7.95
N SER A 183 -9.16 -5.93 8.64
CA SER A 183 -10.55 -6.37 8.72
C SER A 183 -11.21 -6.26 7.34
N ILE A 184 -12.08 -7.24 7.04
CA ILE A 184 -12.82 -7.29 5.77
C ILE A 184 -14.31 -7.24 6.12
N TRP A 185 -14.99 -6.26 5.56
CA TRP A 185 -16.44 -6.13 5.69
C TRP A 185 -17.13 -6.55 4.40
N ASP A 186 -18.43 -6.76 4.47
CA ASP A 186 -19.24 -6.76 3.25
C ASP A 186 -19.04 -5.41 2.54
N GLN A 187 -18.87 -5.46 1.22
CA GLN A 187 -18.52 -4.28 0.44
C GLN A 187 -19.64 -3.24 0.47
N ALA A 188 -20.91 -3.66 0.48
CA ALA A 188 -22.04 -2.73 0.54
C ALA A 188 -22.11 -2.02 1.90
N ASP A 189 -21.83 -2.75 2.98
CA ASP A 189 -21.78 -2.18 4.33
C ASP A 189 -20.63 -1.17 4.45
N TYR A 190 -19.45 -1.49 3.89
CA TYR A 190 -18.32 -0.57 3.85
C TYR A 190 -18.66 0.71 3.08
N GLU A 191 -19.22 0.59 1.87
CA GLU A 191 -19.56 1.74 1.03
C GLU A 191 -20.64 2.63 1.65
N ALA A 192 -21.55 2.06 2.45
CA ALA A 192 -22.54 2.83 3.20
C ALA A 192 -21.92 3.74 4.28
N THR A 193 -20.66 3.50 4.67
CA THR A 193 -19.93 4.38 5.59
C THR A 193 -19.24 5.55 4.89
N LEU A 194 -19.09 5.49 3.57
CA LEU A 194 -18.42 6.52 2.78
C LEU A 194 -19.44 7.59 2.35
N SER A 195 -19.09 8.85 2.58
CA SER A 195 -19.76 9.99 1.97
C SER A 195 -18.88 10.51 0.84
N TRP A 196 -19.35 10.40 -0.39
CA TRP A 196 -18.57 10.76 -1.58
C TRP A 196 -19.44 11.29 -2.71
N GLN A 197 -18.82 12.04 -3.62
CA GLN A 197 -19.40 12.50 -4.87
C GLN A 197 -18.85 11.68 -6.03
N PRO A 198 -19.71 11.18 -6.93
CA PRO A 198 -19.29 10.23 -7.93
C PRO A 198 -18.32 10.78 -8.98
N THR A 199 -17.49 9.87 -9.48
CA THR A 199 -16.53 10.12 -10.55
C THR A 199 -17.29 10.49 -11.81
N GLY A 200 -17.08 11.71 -12.31
CA GLY A 200 -17.73 12.21 -13.51
C GLY A 200 -17.04 13.45 -14.06
N LEU A 201 -17.79 14.31 -14.77
CA LEU A 201 -17.32 15.67 -15.07
C LEU A 201 -17.26 16.56 -13.82
N SER A 202 -17.96 16.16 -12.75
CA SER A 202 -17.84 16.75 -11.41
C SER A 202 -16.59 16.26 -10.69
N LYS A 203 -16.09 17.08 -9.76
CA LYS A 203 -14.92 16.76 -8.93
C LYS A 203 -15.20 15.52 -8.07
N PHE A 204 -14.47 14.44 -8.31
CA PHE A 204 -14.49 13.25 -7.45
C PHE A 204 -14.04 13.65 -6.04
N LYS A 205 -14.87 13.40 -5.02
CA LYS A 205 -14.60 13.93 -3.68
C LYS A 205 -15.11 13.01 -2.59
N VAL A 206 -14.25 12.71 -1.63
CA VAL A 206 -14.63 12.09 -0.36
C VAL A 206 -14.87 13.19 0.67
N THR A 207 -16.06 13.19 1.27
CA THR A 207 -16.46 14.16 2.30
C THR A 207 -16.57 13.53 3.68
N GLY A 208 -16.54 12.20 3.78
CA GLY A 208 -16.45 11.47 5.03
C GLY A 208 -16.16 9.98 4.81
N ALA A 209 -15.36 9.41 5.70
CA ALA A 209 -15.05 7.99 5.79
C ALA A 209 -14.85 7.62 7.27
N ASN A 210 -15.10 6.36 7.63
CA ASN A 210 -14.80 5.84 8.97
C ASN A 210 -13.39 5.22 9.05
N GLY A 211 -12.54 5.44 8.05
CA GLY A 211 -11.21 4.82 7.95
C GLY A 211 -11.22 3.30 7.94
N GLY A 212 -10.03 2.69 8.01
CA GLY A 212 -9.85 1.23 8.14
C GLY A 212 -10.12 0.41 6.88
N ASN A 213 -10.01 -0.92 7.01
CA ASN A 213 -10.33 -1.92 5.99
C ASN A 213 -9.68 -1.66 4.62
N ILE A 214 -8.35 -1.72 4.55
CA ILE A 214 -7.59 -1.33 3.35
C ILE A 214 -8.04 -2.08 2.09
N VAL A 215 -8.45 -3.34 2.22
CA VAL A 215 -8.93 -4.15 1.10
C VAL A 215 -10.24 -3.59 0.55
N ASN A 216 -11.24 -3.34 1.40
CA ASN A 216 -12.54 -2.78 0.99
C ASN A 216 -12.37 -1.38 0.38
N ASN A 217 -11.49 -0.58 0.97
CA ASN A 217 -11.15 0.75 0.48
C ASN A 217 -10.61 0.72 -0.96
N LYS A 218 -9.62 -0.15 -1.23
CA LYS A 218 -9.04 -0.28 -2.56
C LYS A 218 -10.01 -0.89 -3.57
N VAL A 219 -10.86 -1.83 -3.16
CA VAL A 219 -11.94 -2.35 -4.01
C VAL A 219 -12.89 -1.23 -4.43
N TRP A 220 -13.34 -0.41 -3.48
CA TRP A 220 -14.21 0.72 -3.78
C TRP A 220 -13.55 1.69 -4.77
N LEU A 221 -12.31 2.11 -4.50
CA LEU A 221 -11.62 3.07 -5.34
C LEU A 221 -11.37 2.56 -6.76
N LEU A 222 -10.89 1.32 -6.91
CA LEU A 222 -10.68 0.71 -8.23
C LEU A 222 -12.00 0.56 -8.99
N ASN A 223 -13.10 0.25 -8.30
CA ASN A 223 -14.43 0.24 -8.92
C ASN A 223 -14.91 1.64 -9.35
N GLN A 224 -14.57 2.69 -8.60
CA GLN A 224 -14.82 4.07 -9.01
C GLN A 224 -14.01 4.47 -10.25
N GLN A 225 -12.79 3.96 -10.38
CA GLN A 225 -11.96 4.16 -11.58
C GLN A 225 -12.53 3.42 -12.79
N ILE A 226 -13.04 2.20 -12.61
CA ILE A 226 -13.76 1.45 -13.66
C ILE A 226 -14.99 2.23 -14.14
N ASP A 227 -15.80 2.75 -13.21
CA ASP A 227 -17.00 3.50 -13.57
C ASP A 227 -16.66 4.84 -14.22
N GLY A 228 -15.62 5.52 -13.75
CA GLY A 228 -15.07 6.70 -14.41
C GLY A 228 -14.60 6.40 -15.84
N LEU A 229 -13.92 5.28 -16.06
CA LEU A 229 -13.48 4.86 -17.38
C LEU A 229 -14.65 4.58 -18.34
N LYS A 230 -15.74 3.96 -17.86
CA LYS A 230 -16.98 3.78 -18.65
C LYS A 230 -17.54 5.11 -19.12
N LEU A 231 -17.51 6.12 -18.25
CA LEU A 231 -17.90 7.46 -18.65
C LEU A 231 -16.98 8.02 -19.73
N LEU A 232 -15.66 7.91 -19.59
CA LEU A 232 -14.72 8.43 -20.60
C LEU A 232 -14.90 7.73 -21.97
N VAL A 233 -15.14 6.43 -21.97
CA VAL A 233 -15.42 5.65 -23.18
C VAL A 233 -16.76 6.03 -23.80
N SER A 234 -17.81 6.21 -23.01
CA SER A 234 -19.12 6.65 -23.53
C SER A 234 -19.07 8.07 -24.10
N LEU A 235 -18.35 9.00 -23.45
CA LEU A 235 -18.10 10.35 -23.97
C LEU A 235 -17.21 10.34 -25.22
N GLY A 236 -16.27 9.39 -25.31
CA GLY A 236 -15.43 9.12 -26.48
C GLY A 236 -16.21 8.87 -27.77
N ASN A 237 -17.38 8.25 -27.63
CA ASN A 237 -18.25 7.82 -28.73
C ASN A 237 -19.35 8.83 -29.10
N LEU A 238 -19.42 9.98 -28.41
CA LEU A 238 -20.40 11.03 -28.71
C LEU A 238 -19.93 11.89 -29.88
N ASP A 239 -20.37 11.53 -31.09
CA ASP A 239 -20.33 12.42 -32.26
C ASP A 239 -21.51 13.43 -32.20
N LEU A 240 -21.25 14.61 -31.63
CA LEU A 240 -22.22 15.70 -31.62
C LEU A 240 -22.46 16.31 -33.02
N GLY A 241 -21.65 15.95 -34.02
CA GLY A 241 -21.81 16.38 -35.41
C GLY A 241 -23.08 15.84 -36.08
N GLY A 242 -23.71 14.80 -35.53
CA GLY A 242 -24.99 14.27 -36.00
C GLY A 242 -26.23 14.99 -35.45
N ILE A 243 -26.10 15.70 -34.32
CA ILE A 243 -27.24 16.35 -33.62
C ILE A 243 -27.44 17.79 -34.13
N LEU A 244 -26.36 18.46 -34.55
CA LEU A 244 -26.44 19.75 -35.24
C LEU A 244 -26.59 19.48 -36.73
N GLY A 245 -27.85 19.37 -37.17
CA GLY A 245 -28.25 18.93 -38.50
C GLY A 245 -27.45 19.53 -39.67
N LYS A 246 -27.37 18.75 -40.75
CA LYS A 246 -26.72 19.01 -42.05
C LYS A 246 -26.98 20.42 -42.65
N SER A 247 -26.45 21.48 -42.05
CA SER A 247 -26.57 22.85 -42.57
C SER A 247 -25.22 23.55 -42.49
N ALA A 248 -24.44 23.35 -43.56
CA ALA A 248 -23.49 24.28 -44.19
C ALA A 248 -22.82 25.37 -43.32
N SER A 249 -22.28 25.01 -42.16
CA SER A 249 -21.35 25.82 -41.37
C SER A 249 -20.13 24.95 -41.05
N PRO A 250 -18.91 25.50 -40.95
CA PRO A 250 -17.70 24.69 -40.78
C PRO A 250 -17.89 23.81 -39.55
N ARG A 251 -17.74 22.49 -39.74
CA ARG A 251 -17.85 21.49 -38.67
C ARG A 251 -17.10 22.02 -37.45
N LEU A 252 -17.83 22.45 -36.43
CA LEU A 252 -17.28 22.43 -35.08
C LEU A 252 -17.17 20.95 -34.77
N ASP A 253 -16.02 20.35 -35.09
CA ASP A 253 -15.62 19.04 -34.58
C ASP A 253 -15.50 19.20 -33.06
N LEU A 254 -16.64 19.19 -32.36
CA LEU A 254 -16.74 19.08 -30.92
C LEU A 254 -16.39 17.64 -30.56
N ASN A 255 -15.12 17.28 -30.76
CA ASN A 255 -14.56 16.03 -30.32
C ASN A 255 -14.42 16.11 -28.79
N LEU A 256 -15.51 15.81 -28.10
CA LEU A 256 -15.55 15.65 -26.64
C LEU A 256 -14.84 14.38 -26.19
N GLY A 257 -14.49 13.50 -27.13
CA GLY A 257 -13.76 12.30 -26.81
C GLY A 257 -12.40 12.65 -26.23
N VAL A 258 -12.20 12.27 -24.98
CA VAL A 258 -10.96 12.53 -24.24
C VAL A 258 -9.96 11.39 -24.38
N LEU A 259 -10.38 10.21 -24.84
CA LEU A 259 -9.48 9.10 -25.13
C LEU A 259 -8.91 9.21 -26.54
N LYS A 260 -7.62 8.89 -26.69
CA LYS A 260 -6.90 8.89 -27.96
C LYS A 260 -7.39 7.78 -28.90
N ASN A 261 -7.66 6.59 -28.35
CA ASN A 261 -8.32 5.52 -29.08
C ASN A 261 -9.85 5.70 -29.01
N LYS A 262 -10.48 5.95 -30.16
CA LYS A 262 -11.92 6.19 -30.28
C LYS A 262 -12.74 4.90 -30.50
N ASP A 263 -12.07 3.78 -30.78
CA ASP A 263 -12.74 2.51 -31.06
C ASP A 263 -13.07 1.71 -29.79
N LEU A 264 -12.73 2.25 -28.61
CA LEU A 264 -13.00 1.63 -27.33
C LEU A 264 -14.49 1.60 -27.03
N THR A 265 -14.94 0.47 -26.48
CA THR A 265 -16.32 0.23 -26.08
C THR A 265 -16.39 -0.21 -24.62
N GLU A 266 -17.59 -0.24 -24.03
CA GLU A 266 -17.75 -0.74 -22.66
C GLU A 266 -17.30 -2.20 -22.50
N LYS A 267 -17.29 -2.99 -23.58
CA LYS A 267 -16.81 -4.38 -23.55
C LYS A 267 -15.30 -4.50 -23.36
N ASP A 268 -14.57 -3.42 -23.65
CA ASP A 268 -13.12 -3.37 -23.49
C ASP A 268 -12.72 -3.12 -22.03
N ILE A 269 -13.66 -2.65 -21.20
CA ILE A 269 -13.45 -2.28 -19.81
C ILE A 269 -13.55 -3.53 -18.93
N ALA A 270 -12.64 -3.65 -17.96
CA ALA A 270 -12.66 -4.74 -17.00
C ALA A 270 -13.95 -4.75 -16.16
N ALA A 271 -14.35 -5.94 -15.72
CA ALA A 271 -15.42 -6.07 -14.73
C ALA A 271 -15.03 -5.43 -13.40
N LYS A 272 -16.03 -5.03 -12.61
CA LYS A 272 -15.81 -4.60 -11.23
C LYS A 272 -15.13 -5.69 -10.43
N ILE A 273 -14.20 -5.30 -9.60
CA ILE A 273 -13.49 -6.21 -8.71
C ILE A 273 -14.22 -6.33 -7.37
N THR A 274 -13.87 -7.37 -6.63
CA THR A 274 -14.36 -7.70 -5.31
C THR A 274 -13.19 -7.85 -4.35
N VAL A 275 -13.48 -7.98 -3.06
CA VAL A 275 -12.44 -8.26 -2.06
C VAL A 275 -11.64 -9.53 -2.38
N ALA A 276 -12.24 -10.52 -3.06
CA ALA A 276 -11.55 -11.77 -3.43
C ALA A 276 -10.45 -11.60 -4.49
N ASP A 277 -10.44 -10.47 -5.20
CA ASP A 277 -9.48 -10.18 -6.26
C ASP A 277 -8.17 -9.57 -5.73
N LEU A 278 -8.12 -9.23 -4.44
CA LEU A 278 -6.96 -8.65 -3.77
C LEU A 278 -6.40 -9.60 -2.71
N TYR A 279 -5.11 -9.45 -2.41
CA TYR A 279 -4.49 -10.14 -1.28
C TYR A 279 -5.05 -9.60 0.04
N HIS A 280 -5.22 -10.47 1.04
CA HIS A 280 -5.72 -10.09 2.37
C HIS A 280 -4.55 -10.11 3.36
N PRO A 281 -4.06 -8.95 3.81
CA PRO A 281 -2.99 -8.89 4.80
C PRO A 281 -3.37 -9.57 6.12
N ASP A 282 -2.44 -10.32 6.70
CA ASP A 282 -2.54 -10.74 8.10
C ASP A 282 -1.57 -9.92 8.97
N PHE A 283 -1.93 -8.65 9.16
CA PHE A 283 -1.10 -7.70 9.89
C PHE A 283 -0.94 -8.07 11.36
N THR A 284 -1.96 -8.65 12.00
CA THR A 284 -1.92 -9.03 13.41
C THR A 284 -0.93 -10.17 13.65
N THR A 285 -0.97 -11.22 12.83
CA THR A 285 0.02 -12.30 12.92
C THR A 285 1.42 -11.80 12.55
N ALA A 286 1.53 -10.92 11.55
CA ALA A 286 2.80 -10.32 11.17
C ALA A 286 3.41 -9.51 12.32
N ILE A 287 2.64 -8.61 12.97
CA ILE A 287 3.09 -7.86 14.16
C ILE A 287 3.46 -8.82 15.28
N GLY A 288 2.65 -9.84 15.56
CA GLY A 288 2.91 -10.80 16.64
C GLY A 288 4.24 -11.55 16.43
N THR A 289 4.47 -12.01 15.20
CA THR A 289 5.71 -12.68 14.80
C THR A 289 6.91 -11.73 14.91
N GLN A 290 6.76 -10.51 14.42
CA GLN A 290 7.77 -9.45 14.47
C GLN A 290 8.14 -9.08 15.91
N ARG A 291 7.15 -8.90 16.81
CA ARG A 291 7.38 -8.67 18.24
C ARG A 291 8.15 -9.83 18.88
N ALA A 292 7.75 -11.08 18.62
CA ALA A 292 8.45 -12.25 19.15
C ALA A 292 9.90 -12.31 18.65
N ALA A 293 10.13 -12.02 17.37
CA ALA A 293 11.45 -11.97 16.78
C ALA A 293 12.34 -10.88 17.40
N ILE A 294 11.79 -9.69 17.63
CA ILE A 294 12.51 -8.59 18.31
C ILE A 294 12.93 -9.01 19.72
N VAL A 295 12.01 -9.61 20.50
CA VAL A 295 12.33 -10.11 21.84
C VAL A 295 13.42 -11.18 21.77
N MET A 296 13.34 -12.12 20.83
CA MET A 296 14.38 -13.14 20.63
C MET A 296 15.73 -12.53 20.23
N MET A 297 15.74 -11.48 19.40
CA MET A 297 16.95 -10.76 19.04
C MET A 297 17.59 -10.10 20.26
N PHE A 298 16.81 -9.41 21.10
CA PHE A 298 17.34 -8.82 22.33
C PHE A 298 17.82 -9.90 23.31
N MET A 299 17.13 -11.04 23.41
CA MET A 299 17.62 -12.19 24.18
C MET A 299 18.94 -12.74 23.63
N SER A 300 19.17 -12.69 22.31
CA SER A 300 20.42 -13.17 21.72
C SER A 300 21.65 -12.40 22.18
N ILE A 301 21.50 -11.14 22.61
CA ILE A 301 22.58 -10.34 23.20
C ILE A 301 23.13 -11.01 24.47
N VAL A 302 22.29 -11.76 25.20
CA VAL A 302 22.69 -12.50 26.40
C VAL A 302 23.00 -13.96 26.07
N ILE A 303 22.14 -14.61 25.28
CA ILE A 303 22.25 -16.03 24.97
C ILE A 303 23.53 -16.32 24.18
N LEU A 304 23.91 -15.48 23.21
CA LEU A 304 25.10 -15.73 22.40
C LEU A 304 26.39 -15.67 23.22
N PRO A 305 26.69 -14.59 23.97
CA PRO A 305 27.88 -14.56 24.82
C PRO A 305 27.89 -15.64 25.89
N ALA A 306 26.74 -15.94 26.52
CA ALA A 306 26.65 -16.99 27.53
C ALA A 306 26.92 -18.38 26.94
N SER A 307 26.32 -18.68 25.78
CA SER A 307 26.50 -19.96 25.08
C SER A 307 27.94 -20.15 24.60
N VAL A 308 28.55 -19.10 24.07
CA VAL A 308 29.97 -19.11 23.67
C VAL A 308 30.88 -19.25 24.88
N GLY A 309 30.68 -18.47 25.93
CA GLY A 309 31.50 -18.51 27.14
C GLY A 309 31.45 -19.86 27.84
N LEU A 310 30.25 -20.39 28.09
CA LEU A 310 30.07 -21.71 28.68
C LEU A 310 30.59 -22.83 27.76
N GLY A 311 30.37 -22.71 26.45
CA GLY A 311 30.86 -23.67 25.47
C GLY A 311 32.40 -23.74 25.41
N VAL A 312 33.07 -22.58 25.41
CA VAL A 312 34.53 -22.47 25.46
C VAL A 312 35.09 -23.04 26.76
N LEU A 313 34.48 -22.73 27.91
CA LEU A 313 34.87 -23.31 29.20
C LEU A 313 34.78 -24.84 29.18
N ALA A 314 33.71 -25.39 28.59
CA ALA A 314 33.55 -26.83 28.46
C ALA A 314 34.62 -27.49 27.56
N ILE A 315 35.02 -26.82 26.48
CA ILE A 315 36.10 -27.27 25.60
C ILE A 315 37.47 -27.18 26.30
N ILE A 316 37.72 -26.12 27.07
CA ILE A 316 38.96 -25.95 27.84
C ILE A 316 39.08 -27.05 28.89
N GLU A 317 38.01 -27.35 29.61
CA GLU A 317 38.03 -28.45 30.59
C GLU A 317 38.22 -29.82 29.96
N PHE A 318 37.64 -30.04 28.77
CA PHE A 318 37.93 -31.24 27.98
C PHE A 318 39.43 -31.36 27.71
N LYS A 319 40.07 -30.29 27.22
CA LYS A 319 41.50 -30.27 26.94
C LYS A 319 42.38 -30.44 28.19
N LYS A 320 41.92 -29.99 29.36
CA LYS A 320 42.67 -30.13 30.63
C LYS A 320 42.62 -31.54 31.22
N GLY A 321 41.63 -32.34 30.83
CA GLY A 321 41.48 -33.72 31.33
C GLY A 321 41.60 -34.79 30.24
N ALA A 322 42.11 -34.42 29.06
CA ALA A 322 42.60 -35.30 28.00
C ALA A 322 44.12 -35.37 28.08
#